data_AF-A0A4Y7MQL2-F1
#
_entry.id   AF-A0A4Y7MQL2-F1
#
_cell.length_a   1.000
_cell.length_b   1.000
_cell.length_c   1.000
_cell.angle_alpha   90.00
_cell.angle_beta   90.00
_cell.angle_gamma   90.00
#
_symmetry.space_group_name_H-M   'P 1'
#
loop_
_entity.id
_entity.type
_entity.pdbx_description
1 polymer ?
#
loop_
_entity_poly.entity_id
_entity_poly.type
_entity_poly.pdbx_seq_one_letter_code
_entity_poly.pdbx_strand_id
1 'polypeptide(L)'
;MTTASRPTFAPATGGQGRGETSLSSMSKQYSSRDLASHTKLKYRDIGQGSSEEVRNKDLKRDLEEREKTHKEKGDRKDRDRAVKSASSVSSQKKLRVDPSSLDADDPIEDESDDSVDEEDEDDTAELMAELQRIKAERASELAKKEMEQRQEEERIRMENILSGNPLLNYAGKPQKSDLRVKRRWDDDVVFKNCSRAEPERKEITFINDSLRSEFHKKFMDKYIK
;
A
#
# COMPACT_ATOMS: atom_id res chain seq x y z
N MET A 1 -18.04 52.73 34.14
CA MET A 1 -18.14 51.33 33.70
C MET A 1 -18.89 50.54 34.77
N THR A 2 -19.87 49.72 34.42
CA THR A 2 -20.63 48.94 35.41
C THR A 2 -19.89 47.64 35.75
N THR A 3 -19.99 47.21 37.00
CA THR A 3 -19.29 46.01 37.52
C THR A 3 -20.14 44.74 37.38
N ALA A 4 -21.16 44.74 36.53
CA ALA A 4 -22.13 43.64 36.44
C ALA A 4 -21.60 42.45 35.63
N SER A 5 -20.83 42.68 34.56
CA SER A 5 -20.16 41.63 33.81
C SER A 5 -18.87 41.22 34.52
N ARG A 6 -18.91 40.11 35.27
CA ARG A 6 -17.76 39.59 36.03
C ARG A 6 -17.49 38.14 35.64
N PRO A 7 -16.22 37.69 35.61
CA PRO A 7 -15.90 36.28 35.44
C PRO A 7 -16.29 35.47 36.69
N THR A 8 -16.54 34.18 36.50
CA THR A 8 -16.75 33.22 37.58
C THR A 8 -15.41 32.68 38.07
N PHE A 9 -14.99 33.04 39.28
CA PHE A 9 -13.73 32.54 39.86
C PHE A 9 -13.91 31.26 40.69
N ALA A 10 -15.11 31.07 41.26
CA ALA A 10 -15.50 29.85 41.96
C ALA A 10 -16.78 29.30 41.31
N PRO A 11 -16.81 28.02 40.92
CA PRO A 11 -18.02 27.39 40.38
C PRO A 11 -19.04 27.14 41.51
N ALA A 12 -20.31 26.97 41.15
CA ALA A 12 -21.33 26.53 42.09
C ALA A 12 -21.05 25.09 42.55
N THR A 13 -21.16 24.83 43.86
CA THR A 13 -21.00 23.49 44.44
C THR A 13 -22.33 22.74 44.47
N GLY A 14 -22.31 21.45 44.15
CA GLY A 14 -23.46 20.56 44.39
C GLY A 14 -23.68 20.29 45.88
N GLY A 15 -24.82 19.71 46.22
CA GLY A 15 -25.21 19.34 47.59
C GLY A 15 -26.27 20.22 48.23
N GLN A 16 -26.96 21.09 47.47
CA GLN A 16 -28.05 21.96 47.98
C GLN A 16 -29.30 21.94 47.07
N GLY A 17 -29.24 21.20 45.96
CA GLY A 17 -30.27 21.11 44.94
C GLY A 17 -31.21 19.91 45.10
N ARG A 18 -32.06 19.73 44.08
CA ARG A 18 -33.04 18.63 44.01
C ARG A 18 -32.33 17.28 43.95
N GLY A 19 -32.76 16.35 44.81
CA GLY A 19 -32.22 14.99 44.83
C GLY A 19 -30.88 14.83 45.55
N GLU A 20 -30.33 15.89 46.17
CA GLU A 20 -28.98 15.85 46.72
C GLU A 20 -28.90 15.64 48.24
N THR A 21 -29.84 16.18 49.04
CA THR A 21 -29.73 16.15 50.52
C THR A 21 -30.91 15.52 51.25
N SER A 22 -32.14 15.78 50.80
CA SER A 22 -33.35 15.27 51.45
C SER A 22 -34.29 14.67 50.42
N LEU A 23 -34.38 13.33 50.39
CA LEU A 23 -35.43 12.62 49.65
C LEU A 23 -36.84 12.85 50.25
N SER A 24 -36.93 13.45 51.44
CA SER A 24 -38.20 13.64 52.16
C SER A 24 -38.99 14.87 51.68
N SER A 25 -38.32 15.90 51.16
CA SER A 25 -38.96 17.06 50.51
C SER A 25 -38.97 16.87 48.99
N MET A 26 -39.46 15.72 48.52
CA MET A 26 -39.41 15.39 47.11
C MET A 26 -40.44 16.21 46.34
N SER A 27 -39.97 17.04 45.42
CA SER A 27 -40.84 17.75 44.50
C SER A 27 -41.54 16.78 43.54
N LYS A 28 -42.78 17.07 43.17
CA LYS A 28 -43.55 16.33 42.15
C LYS A 28 -43.16 16.70 40.70
N GLN A 29 -42.25 17.66 40.51
CA GLN A 29 -41.81 18.09 39.19
C GLN A 29 -40.73 17.13 38.69
N TYR A 30 -40.93 16.61 37.47
CA TYR A 30 -39.97 15.77 36.75
C TYR A 30 -39.80 16.29 35.32
N SER A 31 -38.62 16.09 34.74
CA SER A 31 -38.35 16.41 33.34
C SER A 31 -38.82 15.27 32.42
N SER A 32 -39.04 15.56 31.13
CA SER A 32 -39.27 14.50 30.14
C SER A 32 -38.09 13.51 30.03
N ARG A 33 -36.88 13.94 30.41
CA ARG A 33 -35.67 13.10 30.48
C ARG A 33 -35.63 12.17 31.69
N ASP A 34 -36.41 12.43 32.73
CA ASP A 34 -36.48 11.61 33.95
C ASP A 34 -37.51 10.48 33.83
N LEU A 35 -38.24 10.43 32.72
CA LEU A 35 -39.14 9.33 32.42
C LEU A 35 -38.36 8.01 32.24
N ALA A 36 -39.00 6.90 32.60
CA ALA A 36 -38.37 5.59 32.56
C ALA A 36 -37.83 5.27 31.16
N SER A 37 -36.50 5.20 31.05
CA SER A 37 -35.77 4.83 29.83
C SER A 37 -34.55 3.99 30.22
N HIS A 38 -34.18 3.03 29.36
CA HIS A 38 -33.07 2.10 29.60
C HIS A 38 -33.14 1.40 30.98
N THR A 39 -34.32 0.88 31.33
CA THR A 39 -34.57 0.21 32.62
C THR A 39 -33.89 -1.14 32.79
N LYS A 40 -33.24 -1.66 31.73
CA LYS A 40 -32.50 -2.93 31.74
C LYS A 40 -31.03 -2.69 31.42
N LEU A 41 -30.17 -3.00 32.39
CA LEU A 41 -28.73 -3.00 32.20
C LEU A 41 -28.32 -4.18 31.30
N LYS A 42 -27.41 -3.92 30.37
CA LYS A 42 -26.80 -4.95 29.54
C LYS A 42 -25.55 -5.48 30.23
N TYR A 43 -25.40 -6.79 30.26
CA TYR A 43 -24.19 -7.47 30.69
C TYR A 43 -23.43 -7.94 29.46
N ARG A 44 -22.12 -8.15 29.61
CA ARG A 44 -21.31 -8.73 28.54
C ARG A 44 -21.58 -10.23 28.49
N ASP A 45 -22.00 -10.71 27.33
CA ASP A 45 -22.13 -12.15 27.09
C ASP A 45 -20.74 -12.78 26.84
N ILE A 46 -20.70 -14.11 26.88
CA ILE A 46 -19.53 -14.90 26.50
C ILE A 46 -19.19 -14.57 25.04
N GLY A 47 -17.92 -14.26 24.75
CA GLY A 47 -17.39 -13.79 23.48
C GLY A 47 -17.27 -12.27 23.36
N GLN A 48 -17.90 -11.47 24.23
CA GLN A 48 -17.85 -10.00 24.20
C GLN A 48 -16.76 -9.40 25.10
N GLY A 49 -15.81 -10.23 25.55
CA GLY A 49 -14.81 -9.83 26.54
C GLY A 49 -15.43 -9.71 27.93
N SER A 50 -16.13 -10.76 28.37
CA SER A 50 -16.56 -10.89 29.77
C SER A 50 -15.33 -10.84 30.70
N SER A 51 -15.53 -10.39 31.94
CA SER A 51 -14.45 -10.26 32.93
C SER A 51 -13.71 -11.58 33.18
N GLU A 52 -14.41 -12.70 33.11
CA GLU A 52 -13.83 -14.05 33.28
C GLU A 52 -12.91 -14.42 32.12
N GLU A 53 -13.29 -14.09 30.88
CA GLU A 53 -12.46 -14.35 29.71
C GLU A 53 -11.20 -13.50 29.72
N VAL A 54 -11.33 -12.22 30.08
CA VAL A 54 -10.17 -11.32 30.15
C VAL A 54 -9.19 -11.79 31.22
N ARG A 55 -9.69 -12.31 32.35
CA ARG A 55 -8.85 -12.85 33.42
C ARG A 55 -8.03 -14.07 33.00
N ASN A 56 -8.57 -14.89 32.10
CA ASN A 56 -7.93 -16.13 31.65
C ASN A 56 -7.07 -15.93 30.39
N LYS A 57 -7.12 -14.77 29.73
CA LYS A 57 -6.37 -14.46 28.50
C LYS A 57 -4.99 -13.90 28.80
N ASP A 58 -3.99 -14.37 28.06
CA ASP A 58 -2.67 -13.72 28.00
C ASP A 58 -2.73 -12.53 27.02
N LEU A 59 -2.97 -11.35 27.56
CA LEU A 59 -3.12 -10.12 26.78
C LEU A 59 -1.82 -9.67 26.11
N LYS A 60 -0.66 -10.01 26.69
CA LYS A 60 0.63 -9.59 26.16
C LYS A 60 0.93 -10.31 24.86
N ARG A 61 0.77 -11.63 24.86
CA ARG A 61 0.99 -12.46 23.67
C ARG A 61 0.04 -12.09 22.51
N ASP A 62 -1.25 -11.91 22.80
CA ASP A 62 -2.24 -11.52 21.78
C ASP A 62 -1.93 -10.16 21.15
N LEU A 63 -1.49 -9.20 21.97
CA LEU A 63 -1.05 -7.88 21.51
C LEU A 63 0.17 -8.00 20.59
N GLU A 64 1.21 -8.75 20.98
CA GLU A 64 2.43 -8.93 20.18
C GLU A 64 2.14 -9.61 18.83
N GLU A 65 1.28 -10.63 18.79
CA GLU A 65 0.86 -11.29 17.56
C GLU A 65 0.11 -10.32 16.63
N ARG A 66 -0.79 -9.52 17.19
CA ARG A 66 -1.57 -8.54 16.44
C ARG A 66 -0.74 -7.37 15.92
N GLU A 67 0.26 -6.94 16.68
CA GLU A 67 1.25 -5.96 16.23
C GLU A 67 2.13 -6.52 15.12
N LYS A 68 2.59 -7.77 15.24
CA LYS A 68 3.40 -8.43 14.20
C LYS A 68 2.63 -8.51 12.87
N THR A 69 1.37 -8.95 12.90
CA THR A 69 0.53 -9.03 11.69
C THR A 69 0.20 -7.65 11.11
N HIS A 70 0.00 -6.63 11.96
CA HIS A 70 -0.21 -5.26 11.50
C HIS A 70 1.04 -4.68 10.85
N LYS A 71 2.22 -4.92 11.43
CA LYS A 71 3.51 -4.49 10.87
C LYS A 71 3.78 -5.13 9.52
N GLU A 72 3.56 -6.44 9.38
CA GLU A 72 3.72 -7.14 8.10
C GLU A 72 2.78 -6.57 7.01
N LYS A 73 1.53 -6.26 7.36
CA LYS A 73 0.59 -5.60 6.44
C LYS A 73 1.01 -4.18 6.09
N GLY A 74 1.58 -3.44 7.06
CA GLY A 74 2.17 -2.12 6.84
C GLY A 74 3.30 -2.16 5.81
N ASP A 75 4.27 -3.05 6.01
CA ASP A 75 5.44 -3.22 5.14
C ASP A 75 5.02 -3.61 3.71
N ARG A 76 4.04 -4.49 3.54
CA ARG A 76 3.48 -4.83 2.22
C ARG A 76 2.84 -3.62 1.55
N LYS A 77 2.06 -2.83 2.28
CA LYS A 77 1.39 -1.63 1.75
C LYS A 77 2.38 -0.53 1.37
N ASP A 78 3.46 -0.36 2.15
CA ASP A 78 4.49 0.62 1.87
C ASP A 78 5.37 0.19 0.69
N ARG A 79 5.67 -1.10 0.54
CA ARG A 79 6.28 -1.65 -0.68
C ARG A 79 5.40 -1.43 -1.91
N ASP A 80 4.10 -1.70 -1.82
CA ASP A 80 3.15 -1.46 -2.93
C ASP A 80 3.06 0.03 -3.30
N ARG A 81 3.13 0.93 -2.31
CA ARG A 81 3.18 2.38 -2.55
C ARG A 81 4.49 2.81 -3.20
N ALA A 82 5.62 2.25 -2.76
CA ALA A 82 6.93 2.51 -3.36
C ALA A 82 6.98 2.03 -4.82
N VAL A 83 6.49 0.83 -5.11
CA VAL A 83 6.43 0.28 -6.48
C VAL A 83 5.51 1.12 -7.38
N LYS A 84 4.35 1.57 -6.88
CA LYS A 84 3.45 2.46 -7.62
C LYS A 84 4.05 3.86 -7.84
N SER A 85 4.87 4.35 -6.90
CA SER A 85 5.59 5.60 -7.09
C SER A 85 6.72 5.43 -8.11
N ALA A 86 7.44 4.30 -8.11
CA ALA A 86 8.51 3.98 -9.05
C ALA A 86 8.00 3.76 -10.48
N SER A 87 6.82 3.15 -10.64
CA SER A 87 6.20 2.95 -11.97
C SER A 87 5.67 4.25 -12.59
N SER A 88 5.37 5.29 -11.80
CA SER A 88 5.09 6.64 -12.33
C SER A 88 6.34 7.41 -12.79
N VAL A 89 7.55 6.95 -12.42
CA VAL A 89 8.82 7.58 -12.85
C VAL A 89 9.56 6.78 -13.95
N SER A 90 9.06 5.61 -14.36
CA SER A 90 9.81 4.69 -15.23
C SER A 90 9.69 4.92 -16.74
N SER A 91 9.05 5.99 -17.22
CA SER A 91 9.07 6.30 -18.67
C SER A 91 10.40 6.92 -19.15
N GLN A 92 11.39 7.18 -18.28
CA GLN A 92 12.73 7.57 -18.71
C GLN A 92 13.82 7.02 -17.78
N LYS A 93 14.21 5.76 -17.94
CA LYS A 93 15.55 5.31 -17.51
C LYS A 93 16.27 4.63 -18.66
N LYS A 94 17.17 5.39 -19.28
CA LYS A 94 18.25 4.87 -20.12
C LYS A 94 19.05 3.88 -19.28
N LEU A 95 19.27 2.69 -19.82
CA LEU A 95 20.25 1.71 -19.34
C LEU A 95 21.62 2.40 -19.25
N ARG A 96 22.13 2.56 -18.04
CA ARG A 96 23.58 2.73 -17.79
C ARG A 96 24.04 1.41 -17.21
N VAL A 97 24.81 0.68 -18.02
CA VAL A 97 25.53 -0.53 -17.63
C VAL A 97 26.88 -0.05 -17.09
N ASP A 98 27.20 -0.43 -15.85
CA ASP A 98 28.51 -0.23 -15.22
C ASP A 98 29.40 -1.44 -15.58
N PRO A 99 30.61 -1.28 -16.17
CA PRO A 99 31.43 -2.39 -16.64
C PRO A 99 32.56 -2.74 -15.65
N SER A 100 32.24 -3.08 -14.38
CA SER A 100 33.28 -3.42 -13.40
C SER A 100 32.90 -4.48 -12.34
N SER A 101 32.11 -5.49 -12.69
CA SER A 101 32.05 -6.72 -11.88
C SER A 101 31.83 -7.94 -12.78
N LEU A 102 32.78 -8.13 -13.69
CA LEU A 102 33.18 -9.45 -14.15
C LEU A 102 34.24 -9.96 -13.16
N ASP A 103 34.18 -11.26 -12.88
CA ASP A 103 35.16 -12.10 -12.17
C ASP A 103 34.80 -12.49 -10.73
N ALA A 104 34.11 -13.63 -10.63
CA ALA A 104 34.23 -14.61 -9.55
C ALA A 104 33.60 -15.92 -10.04
N ASP A 105 34.39 -16.71 -10.77
CA ASP A 105 34.23 -18.16 -10.78
C ASP A 105 34.43 -18.66 -9.34
N ASP A 106 33.44 -19.35 -8.78
CA ASP A 106 33.65 -20.18 -7.59
C ASP A 106 32.85 -21.48 -7.73
N PRO A 107 33.52 -22.65 -7.85
CA PRO A 107 32.89 -23.94 -8.01
C PRO A 107 32.42 -24.45 -6.64
N ILE A 108 31.10 -24.65 -6.47
CA ILE A 108 30.60 -25.41 -5.33
C ILE A 108 30.49 -26.87 -5.74
N GLU A 109 31.46 -27.61 -5.23
CA GLU A 109 31.55 -29.06 -5.17
C GLU A 109 30.28 -29.67 -4.57
N ASP A 110 29.96 -30.80 -5.18
CA ASP A 110 29.13 -31.88 -4.68
C ASP A 110 29.81 -32.48 -3.43
N GLU A 111 29.30 -32.16 -2.24
CA GLU A 111 29.43 -33.06 -1.08
C GLU A 111 28.06 -33.39 -0.53
N SER A 112 27.64 -34.60 -0.90
CA SER A 112 26.79 -35.50 -0.14
C SER A 112 27.22 -35.57 1.33
N ASP A 113 26.32 -35.28 2.26
CA ASP A 113 26.34 -35.87 3.59
C ASP A 113 24.99 -36.54 3.85
N ASP A 114 25.10 -37.85 4.00
CA ASP A 114 24.07 -38.85 4.16
C ASP A 114 23.96 -39.16 5.65
N SER A 115 22.84 -38.79 6.27
CA SER A 115 22.38 -39.47 7.47
C SER A 115 20.92 -39.11 7.77
N VAL A 116 19.99 -40.02 7.48
CA VAL A 116 19.02 -40.56 8.47
C VAL A 116 18.12 -41.65 7.87
N ASP A 117 18.33 -42.86 8.42
CA ASP A 117 17.35 -43.87 8.88
C ASP A 117 16.49 -44.64 7.86
N GLU A 118 16.62 -45.97 7.95
CA GLU A 118 15.88 -47.01 7.23
C GLU A 118 14.41 -47.07 7.66
N GLU A 119 13.46 -47.16 6.71
CA GLU A 119 12.44 -48.23 6.62
C GLU A 119 11.44 -47.97 5.46
N ASP A 120 11.04 -49.06 4.78
CA ASP A 120 10.08 -49.26 3.68
C ASP A 120 10.58 -49.13 2.22
N GLU A 121 11.07 -50.26 1.70
CA GLU A 121 11.92 -50.42 0.49
C GLU A 121 11.19 -50.82 -0.82
N ASP A 122 9.85 -50.79 -0.89
CA ASP A 122 9.12 -51.13 -2.14
C ASP A 122 8.38 -49.94 -2.80
N ASP A 123 7.85 -48.98 -2.02
CA ASP A 123 7.06 -47.85 -2.57
C ASP A 123 7.92 -46.68 -3.07
N THR A 124 9.20 -46.61 -2.67
CA THR A 124 10.11 -45.50 -2.99
C THR A 124 10.73 -45.61 -4.39
N ALA A 125 10.93 -46.83 -4.89
CA ALA A 125 11.53 -47.09 -6.20
C ALA A 125 10.58 -46.73 -7.36
N GLU A 126 9.29 -47.05 -7.25
CA GLU A 126 8.28 -46.68 -8.25
C GLU A 126 8.09 -45.15 -8.30
N LEU A 127 8.13 -44.47 -7.15
CA LEU A 127 7.99 -43.02 -7.06
C LEU A 127 9.17 -42.27 -7.69
N MET A 128 10.40 -42.78 -7.58
CA MET A 128 11.58 -42.19 -8.23
C MET A 128 11.55 -42.36 -9.76
N ALA A 129 11.03 -43.48 -10.28
CA ALA A 129 10.87 -43.69 -11.71
C ALA A 129 9.78 -42.76 -12.31
N GLU A 130 8.68 -42.55 -11.59
CA GLU A 130 7.63 -41.59 -11.97
C GLU A 130 8.18 -40.15 -11.95
N LEU A 131 8.97 -39.77 -10.93
CA LEU A 131 9.63 -38.46 -10.86
C LEU A 131 10.63 -38.24 -12.00
N GLN A 132 11.41 -39.25 -12.38
CA GLN A 132 12.33 -39.17 -13.52
C GLN A 132 11.58 -38.99 -14.84
N ARG A 133 10.44 -39.66 -15.01
CA ARG A 133 9.56 -39.48 -16.17
C ARG A 133 8.96 -38.07 -16.23
N ILE A 134 8.46 -37.55 -15.11
CA ILE A 134 7.92 -36.18 -15.01
C ILE A 134 9.03 -35.14 -15.25
N LYS A 135 10.25 -35.38 -14.76
CA LYS A 135 11.41 -34.49 -14.95
C LYS A 135 11.88 -34.49 -16.40
N ALA A 136 11.90 -35.65 -17.06
CA ALA A 136 12.23 -35.76 -18.48
C ALA A 136 11.15 -35.11 -19.37
N GLU A 137 9.86 -35.30 -19.04
CA GLU A 137 8.75 -34.68 -19.75
C GLU A 137 8.78 -33.14 -19.61
N ARG A 138 8.94 -32.62 -18.38
CA ARG A 138 9.09 -31.18 -18.14
C ARG A 138 10.34 -30.59 -18.78
N ALA A 139 11.46 -31.32 -18.80
CA ALA A 139 12.66 -30.87 -19.48
C ALA A 139 12.44 -30.77 -21.00
N SER A 140 11.70 -31.72 -21.60
CA SER A 140 11.37 -31.69 -23.02
C SER A 140 10.38 -30.56 -23.38
N GLU A 141 9.45 -30.25 -22.48
CA GLU A 141 8.48 -29.16 -22.67
C GLU A 141 9.12 -27.78 -22.47
N LEU A 142 10.02 -27.64 -21.48
CA LEU A 142 10.84 -26.43 -21.30
C LEU A 142 11.75 -26.19 -22.51
N ALA A 143 12.40 -27.23 -23.03
CA ALA A 143 13.25 -27.11 -24.22
C ALA A 143 12.44 -26.70 -25.46
N LYS A 144 11.22 -27.24 -25.65
CA LYS A 144 10.31 -26.81 -26.73
C LYS A 144 9.88 -25.36 -26.56
N LYS A 145 9.50 -24.96 -25.34
CA LYS A 145 9.08 -23.59 -25.02
C LYS A 145 10.22 -22.59 -25.15
N GLU A 146 11.45 -22.96 -24.80
CA GLU A 146 12.63 -22.11 -25.00
C GLU A 146 12.95 -21.93 -26.49
N MET A 147 12.82 -22.98 -27.30
CA MET A 147 12.97 -22.88 -28.76
C MET A 147 11.89 -22.02 -29.41
N GLU A 148 10.65 -22.08 -28.93
CA GLU A 148 9.55 -21.24 -29.40
C GLU A 148 9.76 -19.78 -29.01
N GLN A 149 10.15 -19.51 -27.75
CA GLN A 149 10.49 -18.16 -27.30
C GLN A 149 11.67 -17.58 -28.07
N ARG A 150 12.72 -18.36 -28.33
CA ARG A 150 13.86 -17.90 -29.12
C ARG A 150 13.46 -17.57 -30.56
N GLN A 151 12.58 -18.36 -31.18
CA GLN A 151 12.04 -18.06 -32.51
C GLN A 151 11.17 -16.81 -32.50
N GLU A 152 10.36 -16.60 -31.47
CA GLU A 152 9.51 -15.42 -31.35
C GLU A 152 10.33 -14.15 -31.07
N GLU A 153 11.37 -14.26 -30.24
CA GLU A 153 12.37 -13.20 -30.04
C GLU A 153 13.13 -12.88 -31.33
N GLU A 154 13.50 -13.89 -32.13
CA GLU A 154 14.11 -13.68 -33.45
C GLU A 154 13.13 -13.04 -34.45
N ARG A 155 11.84 -13.41 -34.43
CA ARG A 155 10.81 -12.76 -35.26
C ARG A 155 10.59 -11.32 -34.84
N ILE A 156 10.49 -11.03 -33.55
CA ILE A 156 10.37 -9.67 -33.02
C ILE A 156 11.64 -8.87 -33.36
N ARG A 157 12.83 -9.49 -33.26
CA ARG A 157 14.09 -8.85 -33.63
C ARG A 157 14.13 -8.53 -35.12
N MET A 158 13.70 -9.45 -35.98
CA MET A 158 13.59 -9.20 -37.43
C MET A 158 12.54 -8.15 -37.74
N GLU A 159 11.37 -8.18 -37.11
CA GLU A 159 10.31 -7.17 -37.29
C GLU A 159 10.76 -5.79 -36.82
N ASN A 160 11.51 -5.72 -35.71
CA ASN A 160 12.07 -4.47 -35.21
C ASN A 160 13.24 -3.97 -36.08
N ILE A 161 14.01 -4.85 -36.72
CA ILE A 161 15.01 -4.45 -37.73
C ILE A 161 14.32 -3.95 -39.01
N LEU A 162 13.23 -4.59 -39.42
CA LEU A 162 12.48 -4.24 -40.63
C LEU A 162 11.67 -2.94 -40.46
N SER A 163 11.04 -2.76 -39.30
CA SER A 163 10.24 -1.57 -38.94
C SER A 163 11.06 -0.44 -38.36
N GLY A 164 12.22 -0.76 -37.76
CA GLY A 164 13.17 0.20 -37.20
C GLY A 164 14.06 0.88 -38.24
N ASN A 165 13.97 0.51 -39.52
CA ASN A 165 14.62 1.23 -40.60
C ASN A 165 13.70 2.34 -41.15
N PRO A 166 13.90 3.60 -40.75
CA PRO A 166 13.07 4.70 -41.19
C PRO A 166 13.25 5.04 -42.67
N LEU A 167 14.18 4.43 -43.42
CA LEU A 167 14.33 4.67 -44.86
C LEU A 167 13.37 3.79 -45.71
N LEU A 168 13.02 2.59 -45.24
CA LEU A 168 12.12 1.69 -45.98
C LEU A 168 10.66 2.16 -45.96
N ASN A 169 10.20 2.80 -44.87
CA ASN A 169 8.85 3.34 -44.76
C ASN A 169 8.58 4.59 -45.62
N TYR A 170 9.61 5.19 -46.22
CA TYR A 170 9.49 6.37 -47.08
C TYR A 170 9.31 6.02 -48.57
N ALA A 171 9.60 4.78 -48.98
CA ALA A 171 9.55 4.37 -50.39
C ALA A 171 8.11 4.17 -50.93
N GLY A 172 7.10 4.07 -50.06
CA GLY A 172 5.71 3.78 -50.45
C GLY A 172 4.74 4.96 -50.47
N LYS A 173 5.17 6.20 -50.18
CA LYS A 173 4.30 7.38 -50.19
C LYS A 173 4.91 8.49 -51.06
N PRO A 174 4.17 9.05 -52.04
CA PRO A 174 4.70 10.12 -52.89
C PRO A 174 5.02 11.35 -52.04
N GLN A 175 6.29 11.75 -52.08
CA GLN A 175 6.83 12.96 -51.48
C GLN A 175 6.20 14.19 -52.13
N LYS A 176 5.12 14.70 -51.55
CA LYS A 176 4.63 16.06 -51.78
C LYS A 176 4.23 16.69 -50.45
N SER A 177 5.22 17.11 -49.67
CA SER A 177 5.17 18.34 -48.88
C SER A 177 6.53 18.58 -48.26
N ASP A 178 7.02 19.82 -48.42
CA ASP A 178 8.28 20.34 -47.91
C ASP A 178 8.70 19.78 -46.55
N LEU A 179 9.96 19.37 -46.43
CA LEU A 179 10.67 19.08 -45.16
C LEU A 179 10.88 20.36 -44.31
N ARG A 180 10.02 21.36 -44.44
CA ARG A 180 10.00 22.52 -43.54
C ARG A 180 9.39 22.04 -42.24
N VAL A 181 10.21 21.94 -41.19
CA VAL A 181 9.74 21.70 -39.82
C VAL A 181 8.63 22.72 -39.54
N LYS A 182 7.39 22.24 -39.52
CA LYS A 182 6.22 23.09 -39.36
C LYS A 182 6.25 23.58 -37.93
N ARG A 183 6.52 24.87 -37.76
CA ARG A 183 6.61 25.54 -36.46
C ARG A 183 5.39 25.11 -35.65
N ARG A 184 5.63 24.42 -34.53
CA ARG A 184 4.55 23.91 -33.69
C ARG A 184 3.80 25.12 -33.14
N TRP A 185 2.50 25.00 -32.96
CA TRP A 185 1.70 26.06 -32.35
C TRP A 185 2.23 26.46 -30.96
N ASP A 186 2.85 25.51 -30.27
CA ASP A 186 3.53 25.68 -28.98
C ASP A 186 4.95 26.28 -29.06
N ASP A 187 5.53 26.48 -30.24
CA ASP A 187 6.96 26.83 -30.36
C ASP A 187 7.23 28.28 -29.92
N ASP A 188 6.28 29.18 -30.18
CA ASP A 188 6.32 30.63 -29.87
C ASP A 188 5.75 30.98 -28.48
N VAL A 189 6.10 30.18 -27.48
CA VAL A 189 5.68 30.39 -26.08
C VAL A 189 6.90 30.58 -25.21
N VAL A 190 6.95 31.68 -24.46
CA VAL A 190 8.11 32.11 -23.66
C VAL A 190 8.41 31.21 -22.44
N PHE A 191 7.43 30.44 -21.97
CA PHE A 191 7.59 29.50 -20.87
C PHE A 191 7.31 28.08 -21.35
N LYS A 192 8.25 27.16 -21.09
CA LYS A 192 8.11 25.73 -21.42
C LYS A 192 8.17 24.90 -20.15
N ASN A 193 7.25 23.94 -20.00
CA ASN A 193 7.36 22.84 -19.05
C ASN A 193 7.66 23.21 -17.58
N CYS A 194 7.14 24.33 -17.08
CA CYS A 194 7.43 24.83 -15.71
C CYS A 194 7.05 23.86 -14.59
N SER A 195 6.03 23.01 -14.78
CA SER A 195 5.57 22.02 -13.78
C SER A 195 6.09 20.61 -14.03
N ARG A 196 7.03 20.39 -14.96
CA ARG A 196 7.44 19.03 -15.37
C ARG A 196 8.12 18.23 -14.25
N ALA A 197 8.67 18.90 -13.25
CA ALA A 197 9.31 18.26 -12.10
C ALA A 197 8.48 18.35 -10.81
N GLU A 198 7.25 18.89 -10.87
CA GLU A 198 6.41 19.00 -9.67
C GLU A 198 5.86 17.61 -9.30
N PRO A 199 6.05 17.13 -8.06
CA PRO A 199 5.52 15.84 -7.65
C PRO A 199 3.99 15.89 -7.65
N GLU A 200 3.35 14.98 -8.38
CA GLU A 200 1.87 14.96 -8.54
C GLU A 200 1.11 14.74 -7.22
N ARG A 201 1.79 14.31 -6.16
CA ARG A 201 1.18 14.01 -4.87
C ARG A 201 1.87 14.82 -3.77
N LYS A 202 1.12 15.76 -3.20
CA LYS A 202 1.48 16.38 -1.92
C LYS A 202 1.50 15.28 -0.87
N GLU A 203 2.62 15.15 -0.16
CA GLU A 203 2.75 14.22 0.95
C GLU A 203 1.64 14.46 1.97
N ILE A 204 0.98 13.38 2.41
CA ILE A 204 -0.10 13.46 3.39
C ILE A 204 0.54 13.72 4.76
N THR A 205 0.78 15.00 5.04
CA THR A 205 1.40 15.44 6.28
C THR A 205 0.29 15.89 7.24
N PHE A 206 0.22 15.28 8.42
CA PHE A 206 -0.65 15.77 9.47
C PHE A 206 0.09 16.87 10.25
N ILE A 207 -0.55 18.02 10.40
CA ILE A 207 -0.04 19.15 11.19
C ILE A 207 -1.05 19.41 12.31
N ASN A 208 -0.59 19.33 13.56
CA ASN A 208 -1.38 19.67 14.74
C ASN A 208 -1.47 21.20 14.91
N ASP A 209 -2.04 21.87 13.92
CA ASP A 209 -2.24 23.31 13.86
C ASP A 209 -3.52 23.58 13.05
N SER A 210 -4.46 24.30 13.66
CA SER A 210 -5.76 24.57 13.06
C SER A 210 -5.72 25.54 11.88
N LEU A 211 -4.67 26.34 11.73
CA LEU A 211 -4.53 27.34 10.66
C LEU A 211 -3.58 26.89 9.56
N ARG A 212 -2.52 26.15 9.93
CA ARG A 212 -1.49 25.68 8.97
C ARG A 212 -1.76 24.30 8.40
N SER A 213 -2.73 23.57 8.95
CA SER A 213 -3.16 22.28 8.39
C SER A 213 -3.61 22.44 6.94
N GLU A 214 -3.26 21.46 6.11
CA GLU A 214 -3.73 21.36 4.73
C GLU A 214 -5.27 21.35 4.63
N PHE A 215 -5.96 20.90 5.67
CA PHE A 215 -7.41 21.02 5.77
C PHE A 215 -7.86 22.49 5.79
N HIS A 216 -7.24 23.30 6.65
CA HIS A 216 -7.63 24.70 6.80
C HIS A 216 -7.26 25.53 5.57
N LYS A 217 -6.08 25.32 4.98
CA LYS A 217 -5.69 25.97 3.71
C LYS A 217 -6.71 25.70 2.61
N LYS A 218 -7.06 24.43 2.39
CA LYS A 218 -8.08 24.03 1.41
C LYS A 218 -9.46 24.59 1.73
N PHE A 219 -9.81 24.67 3.02
CA PHE A 219 -11.07 25.26 3.45
C PHE A 219 -11.10 26.77 3.14
N MET A 220 -10.05 27.51 3.45
CA MET A 220 -9.93 28.94 3.13
C MET A 220 -9.97 29.17 1.61
N ASP A 221 -9.16 28.43 0.83
CA ASP A 221 -9.14 28.52 -0.64
C ASP A 221 -10.51 28.23 -1.28
N LYS A 222 -11.33 27.39 -0.64
CA LYS A 222 -12.65 27.00 -1.14
C LYS A 222 -13.73 28.02 -0.81
N TYR A 223 -13.72 28.56 0.42
CA TYR A 223 -14.81 29.40 0.94
C TYR A 223 -14.50 30.89 0.92
N ILE A 224 -13.26 31.27 0.68
CA ILE A 224 -12.81 32.66 0.53
C ILE A 224 -12.13 32.75 -0.84
N LYS A 225 -12.59 33.69 -1.67
CA LYS A 225 -12.14 33.87 -3.05
C LYS A 225 -11.45 35.21 -3.24
#